data_AF-A0A2S9GPD1-F1
#
_entry.id   AF-A0A2S9GPD1-F1
#
_cell.length_a   1.000
_cell.length_b   1.000
_cell.length_c   1.000
_cell.angle_alpha   90.00
_cell.angle_beta   90.00
_cell.angle_gamma   90.00
#
_symmetry.space_group_name_H-M   'P 1'
#
loop_
_entity.id
_entity.type
_entity.pdbx_description
1 polymer ?
#
loop_
_entity_poly.entity_id
_entity_poly.type
_entity_poly.pdbx_seq_one_letter_code
_entity_poly.pdbx_strand_id
1 'polypeptide(L)' 'GYDAAAKAAILASIAFHTRVTADDVYREGMTKVSAADFASARALGCTIKLLAICERLVDGEGQERVSARVYPALV' A
#
# COMPACT_ATOMS: atom_id res chain seq x y z
N GLY A 1 9.18 4.57 3.47
CA GLY A 1 7.81 4.66 2.93
C GLY A 1 7.53 5.94 2.16
N TYR A 2 8.29 7.03 2.32
CA TYR A 2 7.98 8.32 1.66
C TYR A 2 8.03 8.23 0.12
N ASP A 3 9.12 7.68 -0.43
CA ASP A 3 9.27 7.46 -1.87
C ASP A 3 8.12 6.60 -2.45
N ALA A 4 7.83 5.47 -1.81
CA ALA A 4 6.74 4.60 -2.21
C ALA A 4 5.37 5.28 -2.11
N ALA A 5 5.13 6.12 -1.09
CA ALA A 5 3.86 6.85 -0.95
C ALA A 5 3.69 7.92 -2.03
N ALA A 6 4.75 8.67 -2.35
CA ALA A 6 4.73 9.63 -3.46
C ALA A 6 4.45 8.94 -4.80
N LYS A 7 5.08 7.79 -5.05
CA LYS A 7 4.82 6.97 -6.24
C LYS A 7 3.38 6.42 -6.26
N ALA A 8 2.86 5.98 -5.11
CA ALA A 8 1.48 5.51 -4.99
C ALA A 8 0.46 6.61 -5.32
N ALA A 9 0.68 7.84 -4.84
CA ALA A 9 -0.19 8.98 -5.16
C ALA A 9 -0.23 9.26 -6.67
N ILE A 10 0.92 9.21 -7.35
CA ILE A 10 1.01 9.39 -8.81
C ILE A 10 0.30 8.24 -9.53
N LEU A 11 0.58 6.98 -9.14
CA LEU A 11 -0.04 5.80 -9.74
C LEU A 11 -1.56 5.81 -9.61
N ALA A 12 -2.08 6.07 -8.41
CA ALA A 12 -3.52 6.20 -8.17
C ALA A 12 -4.13 7.33 -8.99
N SER A 13 -3.44 8.47 -9.09
CA SER A 13 -3.95 9.61 -9.86
C SER A 13 -4.10 9.30 -11.35
N ILE A 14 -3.12 8.61 -11.92
CA ILE A 14 -3.12 8.22 -13.34
C ILE A 14 -4.10 7.08 -13.59
N ALA A 15 -4.03 6.01 -12.78
CA ALA A 15 -4.84 4.82 -12.98
C ALA A 15 -6.34 5.09 -12.80
N PHE A 16 -6.70 6.04 -11.93
CA PHE A 16 -8.09 6.30 -11.57
C PHE A 16 -8.63 7.66 -12.00
N HIS A 17 -7.87 8.43 -12.78
CA HIS A 17 -8.27 9.73 -13.32
C HIS A 17 -8.82 10.70 -12.25
N THR A 18 -8.26 10.64 -11.04
CA THR A 18 -8.69 11.42 -9.87
C THR A 18 -7.46 12.02 -9.22
N ARG A 19 -7.56 13.21 -8.63
CA ARG A 19 -6.40 13.81 -7.95
C ARG A 19 -6.14 13.12 -6.62
N VAL A 20 -4.97 12.51 -6.46
CA VAL A 20 -4.48 11.93 -5.20
C VAL A 20 -3.13 12.56 -4.87
N THR A 21 -2.99 13.07 -3.65
CA THR A 21 -1.76 13.69 -3.14
C THR A 21 -1.04 12.74 -2.19
N ALA A 22 0.23 13.04 -1.87
CA ALA A 22 0.99 12.22 -0.93
C ALA A 22 0.38 12.20 0.49
N ASP A 23 -0.34 13.26 0.87
CA ASP A 23 -1.01 13.36 2.17
C ASP A 23 -2.26 12.46 2.25
N ASP A 24 -2.83 12.08 1.10
CA ASP A 24 -3.95 11.14 0.99
C ASP A 24 -3.50 9.66 1.13
N VAL A 25 -2.19 9.39 1.12
CA VAL A 25 -1.64 8.03 1.12
C VAL A 25 -1.27 7.59 2.53
N TYR A 26 -1.93 6.54 3.03
CA TYR A 26 -1.49 5.90 4.26
C TYR A 26 -0.08 5.33 4.09
N ARG A 27 0.81 5.57 5.06
CA ARG A 27 2.22 5.23 4.94
C ARG A 27 2.81 4.61 6.20
N GLU A 28 3.23 3.36 6.07
CA GLU A 28 4.07 2.65 7.02
C GLU A 28 5.43 2.28 6.38
N GLY A 29 6.50 2.24 7.18
CA GLY A 29 7.85 1.88 6.73
C GLY A 29 8.24 0.45 7.14
N MET A 30 9.42 0.00 6.71
CA MET A 30 9.95 -1.31 7.09
C MET A 30 10.82 -1.30 8.35
N THR A 31 10.95 -0.17 9.06
CA THR A 31 11.90 -0.05 10.19
C THR A 31 11.58 -0.96 11.38
N LYS A 32 10.33 -1.44 11.50
CA LYS A 32 9.90 -2.38 12.53
C LYS A 32 10.01 -3.85 12.09
N VAL A 33 10.32 -4.13 10.82
CA VAL A 33 10.43 -5.50 10.31
C VAL A 33 11.78 -6.08 10.70
N SER A 34 11.74 -7.21 11.39
CA SER A 34 12.89 -7.92 11.94
C SER A 34 13.24 -9.19 11.16
N ALA A 35 14.41 -9.75 11.44
CA ALA A 35 14.80 -11.06 10.89
C ALA A 35 13.89 -12.20 11.40
N ALA A 36 13.34 -12.09 12.62
CA ALA A 36 12.38 -13.03 13.16
C ALA A 36 11.05 -13.02 12.40
N ASP A 37 10.63 -11.86 11.91
CA ASP A 37 9.44 -11.75 11.06
C ASP A 37 9.65 -12.46 9.72
N PHE A 38 10.85 -12.34 9.11
CA PHE A 38 11.19 -13.08 7.89
C PHE A 38 11.26 -14.60 8.10
N ALA A 39 11.79 -15.05 9.24
CA ALA A 39 11.78 -16.48 9.58
C ALA A 39 10.35 -17.02 9.73
N SER A 40 9.47 -16.25 10.40
CA SER A 40 8.06 -16.57 10.56
C SER A 40 7.32 -16.58 9.22
N ALA A 41 7.55 -15.56 8.38
CA ALA A 41 6.97 -15.48 7.04
C ALA A 41 7.37 -16.69 6.19
N ARG A 42 8.65 -17.10 6.23
CA ARG A 42 9.12 -18.30 5.52
C ARG A 42 8.41 -19.57 6.01
N ALA A 43 8.17 -19.70 7.32
CA ALA A 43 7.44 -20.84 7.87
C ALA A 43 5.98 -20.89 7.40
N LEU A 44 5.38 -19.73 7.07
CA LEU A 44 4.06 -19.60 6.47
C LEU A 44 4.07 -19.71 4.93
N GLY A 45 5.23 -19.93 4.31
CA GLY A 45 5.37 -19.99 2.85
C GLY A 45 5.36 -18.63 2.14
N CYS A 46 5.56 -17.54 2.89
CA CYS A 46 5.55 -16.16 2.40
C CYS A 46 6.94 -15.50 2.50
N THR A 47 7.04 -14.30 1.94
CA THR A 47 8.09 -13.31 2.20
C THR A 47 7.47 -11.97 2.63
N ILE A 48 8.28 -11.01 3.07
CA ILE A 48 7.81 -9.67 3.44
C ILE A 48 8.25 -8.66 2.38
N LYS A 49 7.32 -7.86 1.87
CA LYS A 49 7.58 -6.78 0.91
C LYS A 49 6.88 -5.49 1.34
N LEU A 50 7.50 -4.35 1.05
CA LEU A 50 6.84 -3.05 1.16
C LEU A 50 5.98 -2.84 -0.10
N LEU A 51 4.67 -3.05 0.02
CA LEU A 51 3.76 -2.91 -1.10
C LEU A 51 3.19 -1.50 -1.16
N ALA A 52 3.05 -0.98 -2.39
CA ALA A 52 2.20 0.15 -2.70
C ALA A 52 0.93 -0.38 -3.37
N ILE A 53 -0.22 -0.14 -2.74
CA ILE A 53 -1.52 -0.65 -3.18
C ILE A 53 -2.42 0.54 -3.48
N CYS A 54 -3.00 0.54 -4.68
CA CYS A 54 -3.95 1.55 -5.15
C CYS A 54 -5.20 0.81 -5.62
N GLU A 55 -6.35 1.10 -5.03
CA GLU A 55 -7.62 0.42 -5.28
C GLU A 55 -8.74 1.41 -5.56
N ARG A 56 -9.59 1.08 -6.54
CA ARG A 56 -10.90 1.70 -6.70
C ARG A 56 -11.91 0.83 -5.95
N LEU A 57 -12.53 1.42 -4.94
CA LEU A 57 -13.53 0.79 -4.10
C LEU A 57 -14.91 1.31 -4.51
N VAL A 58 -15.92 0.46 -4.39
CA VAL A 58 -17.33 0.83 -4.60
C VAL A 58 -18.05 0.50 -3.30
N ASP A 59 -18.71 1.48 -2.69
CA ASP A 59 -19.49 1.24 -1.48
C ASP A 59 -20.87 0.62 -1.78
N GLY A 60 -21.63 0.30 -0.73
CA GLY A 60 -22.94 -0.36 -0.85
C GLY A 60 -24.01 0.49 -1.57
N GLU A 61 -23.77 1.79 -1.72
CA GLU A 61 -24.64 2.72 -2.46
C GLU A 61 -24.17 2.94 -3.91
N GLY A 62 -23.09 2.27 -4.33
CA GLY A 62 -22.52 2.39 -5.66
C GLY A 62 -21.59 3.59 -5.83
N GLN A 63 -21.22 4.30 -4.76
CA GLN A 63 -20.28 5.42 -4.87
C GLN A 63 -18.84 4.91 -4.97
N GLU A 64 -18.10 5.42 -5.94
CA GLU A 64 -16.69 5.06 -6.12
C GLU A 64 -15.77 5.91 -5.23
N ARG A 65 -14.76 5.26 -4.66
CA ARG A 65 -13.70 5.90 -3.86
C ARG A 65 -12.34 5.33 -4.25
N VAL A 66 -11.30 6.15 -4.14
CA VAL A 66 -9.91 5.71 -4.36
C VAL A 66 -9.20 5.54 -3.02
N SER A 67 -8.54 4.41 -2.82
CA SER A 67 -7.65 4.15 -1.68
C SER A 67 -6.22 4.00 -2.19
N ALA A 68 -5.27 4.69 -1.54
CA ALA A 68 -3.85 4.53 -1.79
C ALA A 68 -3.12 4.32 -0.46
N ARG A 69 -2.28 3.28 -0.38
CA ARG A 69 -1.59 2.90 0.86
C ARG A 69 -0.28 2.18 0.62
N VAL A 70 0.66 2.35 1.54
CA VAL A 70 1.98 1.73 1.52
C VAL A 70 2.29 1.13 2.89
N TYR A 71 2.56 -0.18 2.94
CA TYR A 71 2.92 -0.86 4.18
C TYR A 71 3.60 -2.21 3.92
N PRO A 72 4.38 -2.75 4.90
CA PRO A 72 4.91 -4.10 4.82
C PRO A 72 3.77 -5.13 4.82
N ALA A 73 3.80 -6.09 3.89
CA ALA A 73 2.83 -7.17 3.80
C ALA A 73 3.53 -8.51 3.58
N LEU A 74 2.90 -9.60 4.04
CA LEU A 74 3.28 -10.96 3.65
C LEU A 74 2.76 -11.23 2.24
N VAL A 75 3.61 -11.79 1.39
CA VAL A 75 3.32 -12.15 -0.02
C VAL A 75 3.86 -13.54 -0.31
#